data_AF-A0AAW5FQ11-F1
#
_entry.id   AF-A0AAW5FQ11-F1
#
_cell.length_a   1.000
_cell.length_b   1.000
_cell.length_c   1.000
_cell.angle_alpha   90.00
_cell.angle_beta   90.00
_cell.angle_gamma   90.00
#
_symmetry.space_group_name_H-M   'P 1'
#
loop_
_entity.id
_entity.type
_entity.pdbx_description
1 polymer ?
#
loop_
_entity_poly.entity_id
_entity_poly.type
_entity_poly.pdbx_seq_one_letter_code
_entity_poly.pdbx_strand_id
1 'polypeptide(L)'
;MPVSKFFRGDQRICYANKEFETLFGQDAKDCAGKGWSILAGFTDESDPNVSLDLAVLKDGGEFLGTFRAERPRPLLVEAFSGLIQNEDGTENYRIAALIDITDRARAEREEYARRIRDKDILLRELQHRVKNNLQLIVALIRLEARNERRGERVDLHTLAGRIESLHLPYQACRTRPPATRSIWAITSARSPPRS
;
A
#
# COMPACT_ATOMS: atom_id res chain seq x y z
N MET A 1 20.01 7.91 -11.44
CA MET A 1 20.02 9.30 -11.91
C MET A 1 20.92 9.46 -13.14
N PRO A 2 20.34 9.39 -14.35
CA PRO A 2 20.98 9.82 -15.59
C PRO A 2 20.85 11.34 -15.80
N VAL A 3 21.80 11.91 -16.52
CA VAL A 3 21.86 13.31 -16.95
C VAL A 3 22.12 13.35 -18.45
N SER A 4 21.31 14.10 -19.18
CA SER A 4 21.49 14.38 -20.60
C SER A 4 21.90 15.82 -20.84
N LYS A 5 22.63 16.03 -21.93
CA LYS A 5 22.97 17.34 -22.47
C LYS A 5 22.23 17.56 -23.79
N PHE A 6 21.73 18.77 -24.03
CA PHE A 6 21.22 19.16 -25.34
C PHE A 6 22.39 19.33 -26.32
N PHE A 7 22.37 18.57 -27.43
CA PHE A 7 23.41 18.60 -28.45
C PHE A 7 22.82 18.42 -29.84
N ARG A 8 23.02 19.42 -30.72
CA ARG A 8 22.57 19.41 -32.12
C ARG A 8 21.09 19.07 -32.31
N GLY A 9 20.22 19.63 -31.48
CA GLY A 9 18.77 19.47 -31.59
C GLY A 9 18.19 18.26 -30.86
N ASP A 10 18.98 17.52 -30.09
CA ASP A 10 18.52 16.34 -29.37
C ASP A 10 19.21 16.18 -28.00
N GLN A 11 18.55 15.52 -27.04
CA GLN A 11 19.08 15.25 -25.71
C GLN A 11 19.91 13.96 -25.72
N ARG A 12 21.14 14.03 -25.22
CA ARG A 12 22.10 12.92 -25.20
C ARG A 12 22.60 12.70 -23.79
N ILE A 13 22.42 11.50 -23.25
CA ILE A 13 22.90 11.12 -21.92
C ILE A 13 24.42 11.27 -21.91
N CYS A 14 24.92 12.09 -20.98
CA CYS A 14 26.35 12.32 -20.80
C CYS A 14 26.86 11.76 -19.48
N TYR A 15 25.96 11.43 -18.55
CA TYR A 15 26.31 10.86 -17.26
C TYR A 15 25.18 9.97 -16.72
N ALA A 16 25.54 8.93 -15.97
CA ALA A 16 24.62 8.17 -15.13
C ALA A 16 25.35 7.70 -13.87
N ASN A 17 24.67 7.75 -12.72
CA ASN A 17 25.23 7.27 -11.46
C ASN A 17 25.20 5.73 -11.36
N LYS A 18 25.89 5.20 -10.35
CA LYS A 18 26.01 3.75 -10.12
C LYS A 18 24.68 3.07 -9.83
N GLU A 19 23.77 3.76 -9.15
CA GLU A 19 22.43 3.25 -8.86
C GLU A 19 21.63 3.07 -10.15
N PHE A 20 21.80 3.94 -11.15
CA PHE A 20 21.15 3.77 -12.45
C PHE A 20 21.67 2.52 -13.16
N GLU A 21 22.98 2.29 -13.17
CA GLU A 21 23.55 1.08 -13.77
C GLU A 21 23.00 -0.19 -13.13
N THR A 22 22.89 -0.18 -11.80
CA THR A 22 22.37 -1.31 -11.03
C THR A 22 20.89 -1.56 -11.33
N LEU A 23 20.11 -0.48 -11.45
CA LEU A 23 18.67 -0.54 -11.68
C LEU A 23 18.32 -0.95 -13.12
N PHE A 24 19.14 -0.56 -14.10
CA PHE A 24 18.94 -0.87 -15.52
C PHE A 24 19.72 -2.09 -16.02
N GLY A 25 20.71 -2.57 -15.25
CA GLY A 25 21.60 -3.65 -15.65
C GLY A 25 22.48 -3.31 -16.87
N GLN A 26 22.76 -2.03 -17.09
CA GLN A 26 23.59 -1.52 -18.19
C GLN A 26 24.71 -0.64 -17.63
N ASP A 27 25.91 -0.70 -18.22
CA ASP A 27 27.02 0.17 -17.83
C ASP A 27 26.75 1.62 -18.29
N ALA A 28 27.13 2.63 -17.49
CA ALA A 28 26.91 4.03 -17.85
C ALA A 28 27.59 4.39 -19.18
N LYS A 29 28.68 3.71 -19.55
CA LYS A 29 29.35 3.87 -20.85
C LYS A 29 28.47 3.47 -22.03
N ASP A 30 27.62 2.46 -21.86
CA ASP A 30 26.68 2.01 -22.89
C ASP A 30 25.48 2.96 -23.02
N CYS A 31 25.18 3.72 -21.97
CA CYS A 31 24.13 4.74 -21.98
C CYS A 31 24.61 6.08 -22.54
N ALA A 32 25.91 6.38 -22.42
CA ALA A 32 26.50 7.61 -22.92
C ALA A 32 26.27 7.79 -24.42
N GLY A 33 25.80 8.98 -24.82
CA GLY A 33 25.47 9.30 -26.21
C GLY A 33 24.12 8.77 -26.71
N LYS A 34 23.37 8.01 -25.91
CA LYS A 34 21.98 7.63 -26.23
C LYS A 34 20.99 8.71 -25.79
N GLY A 35 19.79 8.69 -26.36
CA GLY A 35 18.68 9.53 -25.92
C GLY A 35 17.89 8.91 -24.76
N TRP A 36 16.81 9.57 -24.37
CA TRP A 36 15.90 9.12 -23.30
C TRP A 36 15.14 7.83 -23.63
N SER A 37 15.17 7.35 -24.88
CA SER A 37 14.53 6.10 -25.31
C SER A 37 14.97 4.86 -24.54
N ILE A 38 16.10 4.91 -23.82
CA ILE A 38 16.49 3.85 -22.88
C ILE A 38 15.46 3.65 -21.74
N LEU A 39 14.65 4.67 -21.46
CA LEU A 39 13.57 4.66 -20.47
C LEU A 39 12.22 4.21 -21.06
N ALA A 40 12.11 3.97 -22.37
CA ALA A 40 10.84 3.63 -23.03
C ALA A 40 10.21 2.31 -22.52
N GLY A 41 11.00 1.47 -21.83
CA GLY A 41 10.50 0.26 -21.17
C GLY A 41 9.72 0.50 -19.87
N PHE A 42 9.61 1.76 -19.43
CA PHE A 42 8.86 2.17 -18.26
C PHE A 42 7.55 2.82 -18.68
N THR A 43 6.44 2.28 -18.19
CA THR A 43 5.09 2.81 -18.43
C THR A 43 4.48 3.29 -17.12
N ASP A 44 3.73 4.38 -17.14
CA ASP A 44 3.05 4.90 -15.96
C ASP A 44 2.08 3.84 -15.35
N GLU A 45 1.99 3.79 -14.03
CA GLU A 45 1.14 2.83 -13.31
C GLU A 45 -0.36 3.10 -13.51
N SER A 46 -0.74 4.35 -13.75
CA SER A 46 -2.13 4.80 -13.95
C SER A 46 -2.53 4.85 -15.43
N ASP A 47 -1.61 5.21 -16.33
CA ASP A 47 -1.85 5.25 -17.78
C ASP A 47 -0.74 4.53 -18.58
N PRO A 48 -0.99 3.29 -19.05
CA PRO A 48 -0.01 2.52 -19.80
C PRO A 48 0.46 3.17 -21.12
N ASN A 49 -0.26 4.17 -21.65
CA ASN A 49 0.14 4.88 -22.87
C ASN A 49 1.21 5.94 -22.63
N VAL A 50 1.49 6.29 -21.36
CA VAL A 50 2.50 7.26 -20.98
C VAL A 50 3.80 6.52 -20.66
N SER A 51 4.78 6.67 -21.55
CA SER A 51 6.12 6.15 -21.36
C SER A 51 7.04 7.18 -20.69
N LEU A 52 7.97 6.69 -19.88
CA LEU A 52 8.86 7.55 -19.09
C LEU A 52 9.80 8.40 -19.96
N ASP A 53 10.24 7.89 -21.10
CA ASP A 53 11.10 8.63 -22.04
C ASP A 53 10.42 9.89 -22.59
N LEU A 54 9.11 9.82 -22.87
CA LEU A 54 8.30 10.95 -23.28
C LEU A 54 7.95 11.86 -22.10
N ALA A 55 7.67 11.28 -20.93
CA ALA A 55 7.37 12.04 -19.71
C ALA A 55 8.56 12.90 -19.27
N VAL A 56 9.78 12.37 -19.35
CA VAL A 56 11.02 13.11 -19.03
C VAL A 56 11.18 14.32 -19.92
N LEU A 57 10.73 14.28 -21.19
CA LEU A 57 10.84 15.36 -22.16
C LEU A 57 9.78 16.47 -22.00
N LYS A 58 8.68 16.23 -21.28
CA LYS A 58 7.68 17.26 -21.03
C LYS A 58 8.23 18.32 -20.07
N ASP A 59 8.04 19.60 -20.42
CA ASP A 59 8.41 20.70 -19.53
C ASP A 59 7.37 20.89 -18.42
N GLY A 60 7.84 21.12 -17.18
CA GLY A 60 7.00 21.63 -16.10
C GLY A 60 6.71 20.69 -14.91
N GLY A 61 7.45 19.60 -14.69
CA GLY A 61 7.22 18.74 -13.53
C GLY A 61 8.50 18.27 -12.83
N GLU A 62 8.66 18.65 -11.56
CA GLU A 62 9.66 18.03 -10.68
C GLU A 62 9.33 16.53 -10.48
N PHE A 63 8.06 16.18 -10.35
CA PHE A 63 7.57 14.80 -10.25
C PHE A 63 6.82 14.38 -11.52
N LEU A 64 7.23 13.26 -12.12
CA LEU A 64 6.66 12.73 -13.35
C LEU A 64 5.57 11.68 -13.13
N GLY A 65 5.60 11.00 -11.97
CA GLY A 65 4.69 9.90 -11.66
C GLY A 65 5.41 8.63 -11.21
N THR A 66 4.62 7.57 -11.09
CA THR A 66 5.09 6.23 -10.73
C THR A 66 5.08 5.35 -11.97
N PHE A 67 6.23 4.82 -12.31
CA PHE A 67 6.43 4.03 -13.52
C PHE A 67 6.81 2.61 -13.19
N ARG A 68 6.32 1.67 -14.00
CA ARG A 68 6.59 0.24 -13.89
C ARG A 68 7.38 -0.24 -15.10
N ALA A 69 8.33 -1.12 -14.85
CA ALA A 69 9.02 -1.89 -15.88
C ALA A 69 8.93 -3.40 -15.60
N GLU A 70 8.75 -4.18 -16.66
CA GLU A 70 8.82 -5.64 -16.63
C GLU A 70 10.22 -6.11 -17.08
N ARG A 71 11.19 -6.25 -16.16
CA ARG A 71 12.56 -6.67 -16.55
C ARG A 71 13.21 -7.59 -15.52
N PRO A 72 13.61 -8.81 -15.92
CA PRO A 72 13.31 -10.10 -15.25
C PRO A 72 12.58 -10.09 -13.89
N ARG A 73 12.83 -9.12 -13.01
CA ARG A 73 12.06 -8.78 -11.81
C ARG A 73 11.20 -7.53 -12.08
N PRO A 74 9.91 -7.53 -11.71
CA PRO A 74 9.08 -6.32 -11.82
C PRO A 74 9.68 -5.21 -10.94
N LEU A 75 9.80 -4.02 -11.52
CA LEU A 75 10.36 -2.84 -10.86
C LEU A 75 9.33 -1.71 -10.89
N LEU A 76 9.17 -1.04 -9.75
CA LEU A 76 8.35 0.15 -9.60
C LEU A 76 9.22 1.31 -9.16
N VAL A 77 9.19 2.40 -9.91
CA VAL A 77 10.01 3.59 -9.64
C VAL A 77 9.16 4.84 -9.59
N GLU A 78 9.46 5.73 -8.65
CA GLU A 78 9.01 7.12 -8.71
C GLU A 78 10.03 7.91 -9.53
N ALA A 79 9.52 8.62 -10.55
CA ALA A 79 10.37 9.37 -11.47
C ALA A 79 10.21 10.88 -11.28
N PHE A 80 11.35 11.56 -11.34
CA PHE A 80 11.47 13.01 -11.23
C PHE A 80 12.31 13.53 -12.40
N SER A 81 12.01 14.73 -12.90
CA SER A 81 12.78 15.38 -13.96
C SER A 81 13.12 16.81 -13.57
N GLY A 82 14.30 17.25 -13.98
CA GLY A 82 14.77 18.61 -13.73
C GLY A 82 15.50 19.16 -14.95
N LEU A 83 15.30 20.46 -15.20
CA LEU A 83 16.04 21.21 -16.20
C LEU A 83 17.09 22.08 -15.51
N ILE A 84 18.31 22.04 -16.03
CA ILE A 84 19.41 22.90 -15.60
C ILE A 84 19.76 23.81 -16.79
N GLN A 85 19.49 25.09 -16.61
CA GLN A 85 19.83 26.16 -17.55
C GLN A 85 21.22 26.73 -17.21
N ASN A 86 21.99 27.08 -18.24
CA ASN A 86 23.23 27.84 -18.05
C ASN A 86 22.94 29.32 -17.76
N GLU A 87 23.95 30.07 -17.29
CA GLU A 87 23.88 31.53 -17.06
C GLU A 87 23.41 32.31 -18.30
N ASP A 88 23.67 31.80 -19.50
CA ASP A 88 23.24 32.38 -20.79
C ASP A 88 21.77 32.09 -21.15
N GLY A 89 21.00 31.41 -20.27
CA GLY A 89 19.61 31.04 -20.52
C GLY A 89 19.41 29.89 -21.52
N THR A 90 20.49 29.27 -22.01
CA THR A 90 20.42 28.11 -22.88
C THR A 90 20.21 26.82 -22.08
N GLU A 91 19.21 26.04 -22.46
CA GLU A 91 18.95 24.71 -21.90
C GLU A 91 20.08 23.76 -22.26
N ASN A 92 20.96 23.50 -21.30
CA ASN A 92 22.07 22.60 -21.57
C ASN A 92 21.86 21.23 -20.98
N TYR A 93 21.24 21.07 -19.79
CA TYR A 93 21.15 19.75 -19.17
C TYR A 93 19.76 19.41 -18.66
N ARG A 94 19.40 18.13 -18.77
CA ARG A 94 18.21 17.55 -18.17
C ARG A 94 18.62 16.38 -17.28
N ILE A 95 18.06 16.30 -16.10
CA ILE A 95 18.32 15.24 -15.12
C ILE A 95 17.04 14.44 -14.91
N ALA A 96 17.18 13.13 -14.74
CA ALA A 96 16.07 12.29 -14.28
C ALA A 96 16.49 11.53 -13.02
N ALA A 97 15.69 11.59 -11.97
CA ALA A 97 15.87 10.76 -10.78
C ALA A 97 14.83 9.65 -10.77
N LEU A 98 15.27 8.42 -10.47
CA LEU A 98 14.43 7.23 -10.41
C LEU A 98 14.67 6.60 -9.05
N ILE A 99 13.61 6.55 -8.24
CA ILE A 99 13.65 6.00 -6.88
C ILE A 99 12.93 4.66 -6.91
N ASP A 100 13.65 3.57 -6.64
CA ASP A 100 13.03 2.24 -6.51
C ASP A 100 12.15 2.20 -5.27
N ILE A 101 10.86 1.97 -5.49
CA ILE A 101 9.85 1.83 -4.44
C ILE A 101 9.25 0.42 -4.41
N THR A 102 9.83 -0.55 -5.12
CA THR A 102 9.29 -1.90 -5.29
C THR A 102 9.08 -2.60 -3.96
N ASP A 103 10.12 -2.63 -3.11
CA ASP A 103 10.05 -3.33 -1.83
C ASP A 103 9.09 -2.63 -0.86
N ARG A 104 9.06 -1.29 -0.87
CA ARG A 104 8.11 -0.50 -0.07
C ARG A 104 6.67 -0.76 -0.49
N ALA A 105 6.36 -0.64 -1.78
CA ALA A 105 5.03 -0.86 -2.32
C ALA A 105 4.56 -2.31 -2.08
N ARG A 106 5.48 -3.29 -2.18
CA ARG A 106 5.18 -4.69 -1.86
C ARG A 106 4.85 -4.88 -0.38
N ALA A 107 5.65 -4.33 0.52
CA ALA A 107 5.41 -4.43 1.96
C ALA A 107 4.06 -3.80 2.35
N GLU A 108 3.74 -2.63 1.81
CA GLU A 108 2.45 -1.97 2.02
C GLU A 108 1.29 -2.85 1.51
N ARG A 109 1.38 -3.39 0.28
CA ARG A 109 0.36 -4.31 -0.28
C ARG A 109 0.18 -5.57 0.58
N GLU A 110 1.27 -6.18 1.05
CA GLU A 110 1.22 -7.36 1.91
C GLU A 110 0.56 -7.05 3.26
N GLU A 111 0.84 -5.88 3.84
CA GLU A 111 0.19 -5.42 5.06
C GLU A 111 -1.31 -5.20 4.87
N TYR A 112 -1.72 -4.53 3.79
CA TYR A 112 -3.13 -4.35 3.45
C TYR A 112 -3.84 -5.69 3.26
N ALA A 113 -3.23 -6.61 2.49
CA ALA A 113 -3.78 -7.94 2.26
C ALA A 113 -3.93 -8.72 3.58
N ARG A 114 -2.98 -8.58 4.51
CA ARG A 114 -3.07 -9.17 5.85
C ARG A 114 -4.24 -8.59 6.64
N ARG A 115 -4.39 -7.27 6.67
CA ARG A 115 -5.51 -6.60 7.36
C ARG A 115 -6.87 -7.03 6.82
N ILE A 116 -6.99 -7.25 5.51
CA ILE A 116 -8.21 -7.77 4.89
C ILE A 116 -8.48 -9.21 5.36
N ARG A 117 -7.48 -10.09 5.29
CA ARG A 117 -7.62 -11.48 5.76
C ARG A 117 -8.03 -11.56 7.24
N ASP A 118 -7.43 -10.74 8.09
CA ASP A 118 -7.76 -10.71 9.52
C ASP A 118 -9.22 -10.27 9.74
N LYS A 119 -9.70 -9.28 8.98
CA LYS A 119 -11.12 -8.88 8.99
C LYS A 119 -12.04 -10.01 8.52
N ASP A 120 -11.70 -10.72 7.46
CA ASP A 120 -12.53 -11.83 6.94
C ASP A 120 -12.61 -13.01 7.92
N ILE A 121 -11.55 -13.29 8.66
CA ILE A 121 -11.55 -14.30 9.72
C ILE A 121 -12.49 -13.87 10.87
N LEU A 122 -12.36 -12.62 11.33
CA LEU A 122 -13.21 -12.07 12.39
C LEU A 122 -14.69 -12.06 12.00
N LEU A 123 -14.99 -11.66 10.76
CA LEU A 123 -16.35 -11.65 10.23
C LEU A 123 -16.94 -13.08 10.19
N ARG A 124 -16.16 -14.07 9.73
CA ARG A 124 -16.59 -15.47 9.74
C ARG A 124 -16.86 -15.96 11.16
N GLU A 125 -15.97 -15.69 12.11
CA GLU A 125 -16.16 -16.08 13.50
C GLU A 125 -17.44 -15.46 14.10
N LEU A 126 -17.69 -14.18 13.82
CA LEU A 126 -18.91 -13.49 14.23
C LEU A 126 -20.14 -14.15 13.61
N GLN A 127 -20.15 -14.40 12.30
CA GLN A 127 -21.26 -15.06 11.61
C GLN A 127 -21.55 -16.44 12.19
N HIS A 128 -20.51 -17.23 12.49
CA HIS A 128 -20.67 -18.53 13.15
C HIS A 128 -21.31 -18.37 14.54
N ARG A 129 -20.87 -17.42 15.35
CA ARG A 129 -21.45 -17.15 16.67
C ARG A 129 -22.90 -16.68 16.58
N VAL A 130 -23.22 -15.80 15.63
CA VAL A 130 -24.59 -15.34 15.40
C VAL A 130 -25.48 -16.51 14.99
N LYS A 131 -25.04 -17.35 14.05
CA LYS A 131 -25.77 -18.55 13.63
C LYS A 131 -26.06 -19.47 14.81
N ASN A 132 -25.05 -19.78 15.62
CA ASN A 132 -25.20 -20.65 16.79
C ASN A 132 -26.22 -20.07 17.79
N ASN A 133 -26.17 -18.77 18.05
CA ASN A 133 -27.10 -18.12 18.97
C ASN A 133 -28.54 -18.06 18.42
N LEU A 134 -28.72 -17.78 17.13
CA LEU A 134 -30.04 -17.79 16.50
C LEU A 134 -30.67 -19.19 16.53
N GLN A 135 -29.90 -20.24 16.25
CA GLN A 135 -30.39 -21.62 16.34
C GLN A 135 -30.90 -21.97 17.74
N LEU A 136 -30.21 -21.46 18.75
CA LEU A 136 -30.49 -21.69 20.15
C LEU A 136 -31.70 -20.89 20.66
N ILE A 137 -31.85 -19.65 20.18
CA ILE A 137 -33.07 -18.84 20.34
C ILE A 137 -34.27 -19.57 19.74
N VAL A 138 -34.14 -20.10 18.51
CA VAL A 138 -35.21 -20.88 17.86
C VAL A 138 -35.57 -22.14 18.65
N ALA A 139 -34.58 -22.84 19.23
CA ALA A 139 -34.82 -24.00 20.08
C ALA A 139 -35.60 -23.64 21.35
N LEU A 140 -35.27 -22.53 22.01
CA LEU A 140 -36.01 -22.03 23.18
C LEU A 140 -37.43 -21.63 22.83
N ILE A 141 -37.65 -20.89 21.73
CA ILE A 141 -39.01 -20.50 21.28
C ILE A 141 -39.87 -21.76 21.06
N ARG A 142 -39.30 -22.80 20.45
CA ARG A 142 -40.01 -24.07 20.22
C ARG A 142 -40.32 -24.81 21.52
N LEU A 143 -39.45 -24.72 22.54
CA LEU A 143 -39.67 -25.32 23.85
C LEU A 143 -40.78 -24.57 24.61
N GLU A 144 -40.70 -23.25 24.67
CA GLU A 144 -41.72 -22.41 25.30
C GLU A 144 -43.08 -22.56 24.63
N ALA A 145 -43.14 -22.60 23.29
CA ALA A 145 -44.38 -22.85 22.55
C ALA A 145 -45.00 -24.24 22.84
N ARG A 146 -44.21 -25.22 23.30
CA ARG A 146 -44.72 -26.51 23.77
C ARG A 146 -45.22 -26.44 25.21
N ASN A 147 -44.54 -25.69 26.08
CA ASN A 147 -44.92 -25.49 27.48
C ASN A 147 -46.23 -24.68 27.60
N GLU A 148 -46.41 -23.66 26.76
CA GLU A 148 -47.65 -22.88 26.69
C GLU A 148 -48.87 -23.76 26.37
N ARG A 149 -48.73 -24.71 25.43
CA ARG A 149 -49.79 -25.69 25.10
C ARG A 149 -50.09 -26.67 26.24
N ARG A 150 -49.18 -26.81 27.20
CA ARG A 150 -49.36 -27.62 28.42
C ARG A 150 -49.93 -26.83 29.61
N GLY A 151 -50.17 -25.53 29.44
CA GLY A 151 -50.68 -24.66 30.51
C GLY A 151 -49.61 -24.22 31.53
N GLU A 152 -48.32 -24.45 31.23
CA GLU A 152 -47.20 -23.98 32.04
C GLU A 152 -46.83 -22.53 31.66
N ARG A 153 -46.39 -21.74 32.64
CA ARG A 153 -46.08 -20.31 32.45
C ARG A 153 -44.78 -20.17 31.64
N VAL A 154 -44.84 -19.49 30.50
CA VAL A 154 -43.70 -19.22 29.62
C VAL A 154 -42.75 -18.21 30.28
N ASP A 155 -41.44 -18.52 30.32
CA ASP A 155 -40.41 -17.60 30.79
C ASP A 155 -39.69 -16.89 29.62
N LEU A 156 -40.29 -15.78 29.18
CA LEU A 156 -39.72 -14.90 28.14
C LEU A 156 -38.40 -14.23 28.56
N HIS A 157 -38.07 -14.21 29.85
CA HIS A 157 -36.88 -13.55 30.37
C HIS A 157 -35.59 -14.26 29.94
N THR A 158 -35.66 -15.59 29.79
CA THR A 158 -34.56 -16.43 29.29
C THR A 158 -34.25 -16.16 27.80
N LEU A 159 -35.27 -15.81 27.02
CA LEU A 159 -35.14 -15.43 25.61
C LEU A 159 -34.52 -14.03 25.45
N ALA A 160 -34.99 -13.06 26.24
CA ALA A 160 -34.48 -11.70 26.25
C ALA A 160 -32.99 -11.63 26.68
N GLY A 161 -32.61 -12.32 27.77
CA GLY A 161 -31.22 -12.34 28.23
C GLY A 161 -30.24 -12.95 27.21
N ARG A 162 -30.72 -13.86 26.35
CA ARG A 162 -29.89 -14.46 25.29
C ARG A 162 -29.69 -13.53 24.10
N ILE A 163 -30.72 -12.76 23.74
CA ILE A 163 -30.62 -11.71 22.71
C ILE A 163 -29.64 -10.62 23.16
N GLU A 164 -29.67 -10.24 24.45
CA GLU A 164 -28.71 -9.29 25.02
C GLU A 164 -27.27 -9.82 24.98
N SER A 165 -27.05 -11.12 25.25
CA SER A 165 -25.71 -11.73 25.15
C SER A 165 -25.13 -11.73 23.72
N LEU A 166 -26.00 -11.72 22.70
CA LEU A 166 -25.67 -11.63 21.27
C LEU A 166 -25.17 -10.22 20.87
N HIS A 167 -25.55 -9.21 21.65
CA HIS A 167 -25.16 -7.83 21.44
C HIS A 167 -23.69 -7.57 21.82
N LEU A 168 -23.14 -8.34 22.78
CA LEU A 168 -21.77 -8.14 23.30
C LEU A 168 -20.67 -8.39 22.26
N PRO A 169 -20.66 -9.51 21.49
CA PRO A 169 -19.69 -9.70 20.41
C PRO A 169 -19.81 -8.64 19.30
N TYR A 170 -21.04 -8.22 18.99
CA TYR A 170 -21.31 -7.19 17.97
C TYR A 170 -20.78 -5.82 18.41
N GLN A 171 -21.01 -5.42 19.67
CA GLN A 171 -20.45 -4.20 20.24
C GLN A 171 -18.91 -4.25 20.24
N ALA A 172 -18.31 -5.36 20.68
CA ALA A 172 -16.85 -5.53 20.71
C ALA A 172 -16.21 -5.45 19.32
N CYS A 173 -16.90 -5.91 18.27
CA CYS A 173 -16.44 -5.79 16.89
C CYS A 173 -16.57 -4.35 16.35
N ARG A 174 -17.52 -3.56 16.85
CA ARG A 174 -17.78 -2.18 16.43
C ARG A 174 -16.89 -1.16 17.15
N THR A 175 -16.48 -1.42 18.38
CA THR A 175 -15.69 -0.48 19.22
C THR A 175 -14.18 -0.67 19.12
N ARG A 176 -13.67 -1.70 18.43
CA ARG A 176 -12.23 -1.91 18.26
C ARG A 176 -11.70 -0.99 17.13
N PRO A 177 -10.95 0.08 17.42
CA PRO A 177 -10.36 0.89 16.37
C PRO A 177 -9.30 0.07 15.62
N PRO A 178 -8.97 0.39 14.35
CA PRO A 178 -7.79 -0.18 13.71
C PRO A 178 -6.59 0.09 14.61
N ALA A 179 -5.86 -0.95 14.98
CA ALA A 179 -4.68 -0.86 15.84
C ALA A 179 -3.60 -0.02 15.14
N THR A 180 -3.66 1.30 15.31
CA THR A 180 -2.62 2.22 14.89
C THR A 180 -1.75 2.52 16.10
N ARG A 181 -0.51 2.01 16.06
CA ARG A 181 0.69 2.46 16.77
C ARG A 181 0.70 2.39 18.31
N SER A 182 1.59 1.54 18.82
CA SER A 182 2.39 1.83 20.03
C SER A 182 3.77 1.17 19.93
N ILE A 183 4.61 1.63 19.00
CA ILE A 183 6.05 1.28 18.95
C ILE A 183 6.90 2.22 19.86
N TRP A 184 6.29 3.18 20.55
CA TRP A 184 7.02 4.15 21.39
C TRP A 184 6.90 3.92 22.91
N ALA A 185 7.06 2.68 23.39
CA ALA A 185 7.12 2.39 24.83
C ALA A 185 8.37 1.62 25.28
N ILE A 186 9.46 1.67 24.51
CA ILE A 186 10.76 1.06 24.89
C ILE A 186 11.91 2.05 24.63
N THR A 187 11.85 3.25 25.22
CA THR A 187 13.07 4.05 25.51
C THR A 187 12.73 5.23 26.42
N SER A 188 12.64 5.01 27.73
CA SER A 188 13.17 5.96 28.71
C SER A 188 13.36 5.28 30.08
N ALA A 189 14.58 5.43 30.60
CA ALA A 189 14.99 5.29 32.00
C ALA A 189 15.07 3.88 32.63
N ARG A 190 16.07 3.09 32.19
CA ARG A 190 16.91 2.34 33.14
C ARG A 190 18.11 3.21 33.53
N SER A 191 18.33 3.38 34.84
CA SER A 191 19.62 3.42 35.59
C SER A 191 19.56 4.44 36.75
N PRO A 192 20.35 4.28 37.84
CA PRO A 192 20.27 3.26 38.89
C PRO A 192 20.23 3.92 40.31
N PRO A 193 20.23 3.18 41.44
CA PRO A 193 20.02 3.77 42.77
C PRO A 193 21.33 4.31 43.35
N ARG A 194 21.26 5.36 44.16
CA ARG A 194 22.36 5.75 45.06
C ARG A 194 21.83 6.08 46.46
N SER A 195 22.41 5.33 47.40
CA SER A 195 22.67 5.58 48.83
C SER A 195 21.57 6.18 49.68
#